data_AF-A0A4Y2HRB3-F1
#
_entry.id   AF-A0A4Y2HRB3-F1
#
_cell.length_a   1.000
_cell.length_b   1.000
_cell.length_c   1.000
_cell.angle_alpha   90.00
_cell.angle_beta   90.00
_cell.angle_gamma   90.00
#
_symmetry.space_group_name_H-M   'P 1'
#
loop_
_entity.id
_entity.type
_entity.pdbx_description
1 polymer ?
#
loop_
_entity_poly.entity_id
_entity_poly.type
_entity_poly.pdbx_seq_one_letter_code
_entity_poly.pdbx_strand_id
1 'polypeptide(L)'
;MSRYSVSERIFIVRTYYSSNNSPIVTQRKFATEFKLKATGPSVSTINRLIQKFETTGSVCDDMFGNVGRQLSVKTPEKIERNAKFLREVPEHRSEKLHNKWESNGKVSDRLSWLTCSCFRTRFKFISD
;
A
#
# COMPACT_ATOMS: atom_id res chain seq x y z
N MET A 1 -11.18 -6.03 -8.87
CA MET A 1 -12.54 -6.58 -8.66
C MET A 1 -13.26 -5.73 -7.61
N SER A 2 -14.13 -4.79 -7.99
CA SER A 2 -14.64 -3.78 -7.03
C SER A 2 -15.92 -4.14 -6.27
N ARG A 3 -16.54 -5.30 -6.49
CA ARG A 3 -17.83 -5.64 -5.86
C ARG A 3 -17.73 -6.05 -4.39
N TYR A 4 -16.56 -6.50 -3.94
CA TYR A 4 -16.32 -6.98 -2.57
C TYR A 4 -15.22 -6.18 -1.92
N SER A 5 -15.41 -5.85 -0.65
CA SER A 5 -14.41 -5.23 0.22
C SER A 5 -13.20 -6.14 0.43
N VAL A 6 -12.09 -5.57 0.88
CA VAL A 6 -10.86 -6.33 1.19
C VAL A 6 -11.13 -7.40 2.24
N SER A 7 -11.90 -7.08 3.29
CA SER A 7 -12.25 -8.03 4.36
C SER A 7 -13.08 -9.22 3.85
N GLU A 8 -14.08 -8.97 3.00
CA GLU A 8 -14.89 -10.03 2.38
C GLU A 8 -14.04 -10.95 1.50
N ARG A 9 -13.13 -10.37 0.70
CA ARG A 9 -12.23 -11.17 -0.16
C ARG A 9 -11.26 -12.01 0.66
N ILE A 10 -10.70 -11.46 1.75
CA ILE A 10 -9.84 -12.22 2.67
C ILE A 10 -10.63 -13.39 3.28
N PHE A 11 -11.89 -13.15 3.69
CA PHE A 11 -12.73 -14.21 4.22
C PHE A 11 -12.94 -15.33 3.20
N ILE A 12 -13.23 -15.00 1.93
CA ILE A 12 -13.41 -15.97 0.84
C ILE A 12 -12.16 -16.83 0.67
N VAL A 13 -10.97 -16.22 0.58
CA VAL A 13 -9.71 -16.96 0.42
C VAL A 13 -9.45 -17.86 1.62
N ARG A 14 -9.63 -17.35 2.83
CA ARG A 14 -9.42 -18.11 4.07
C ARG A 14 -10.36 -19.31 4.16
N THR A 15 -11.65 -19.09 3.92
CA THR A 15 -12.63 -20.18 3.95
C THR A 15 -12.43 -21.18 2.82
N TYR A 16 -11.98 -20.77 1.63
CA TYR A 16 -11.68 -21.69 0.54
C TYR A 16 -10.64 -22.75 0.95
N TYR A 17 -9.50 -22.32 1.48
CA TYR A 17 -8.46 -23.24 1.92
C TYR A 17 -8.88 -24.06 3.15
N SER A 18 -9.63 -23.48 4.10
CA SER A 18 -10.17 -24.24 5.24
C SER A 18 -11.29 -25.22 4.86
N SER A 19 -11.87 -25.11 3.66
CA SER A 19 -13.01 -25.92 3.21
C SER A 19 -12.62 -26.92 2.11
N ASN A 20 -11.35 -27.32 2.09
CA ASN A 20 -10.81 -28.32 1.15
C ASN A 20 -11.00 -27.90 -0.32
N ASN A 21 -10.80 -26.62 -0.62
CA ASN A 21 -10.85 -26.04 -1.96
C ASN A 21 -12.23 -26.15 -2.65
N SER A 22 -13.31 -26.32 -1.89
CA SER A 22 -14.67 -26.37 -2.42
C SER A 22 -15.30 -24.97 -2.50
N PRO A 23 -15.49 -24.39 -3.71
CA PRO A 23 -16.07 -23.06 -3.85
C PRO A 23 -17.55 -23.01 -3.43
N ILE A 24 -18.27 -24.13 -3.48
CA ILE A 24 -19.67 -24.23 -3.04
C ILE A 24 -19.76 -24.08 -1.52
N VAL A 25 -18.85 -24.72 -0.77
CA VAL A 25 -18.81 -24.61 0.69
C VAL A 25 -18.44 -23.19 1.11
N THR A 26 -17.47 -22.58 0.41
CA THR A 26 -17.09 -21.18 0.63
C THR A 26 -18.26 -20.23 0.40
N GLN A 27 -19.01 -20.40 -0.69
CA GLN A 27 -20.18 -19.59 -0.99
C GLN A 27 -21.25 -19.70 0.10
N ARG A 28 -21.53 -20.92 0.57
CA ARG A 28 -22.50 -21.15 1.66
C ARG A 28 -22.07 -20.49 2.96
N LYS A 29 -20.82 -20.68 3.38
CA LYS A 29 -20.26 -20.05 4.59
C LYS A 29 -20.29 -18.53 4.50
N PHE A 30 -19.97 -17.97 3.34
CA PHE A 30 -20.04 -16.52 3.10
C PHE A 30 -21.47 -15.98 3.25
N ALA A 31 -22.46 -16.69 2.72
CA ALA A 31 -23.87 -16.31 2.87
C ALA A 31 -24.33 -16.34 4.34
N THR A 32 -23.86 -17.33 5.12
CA THR A 32 -24.18 -17.43 6.55
C THR A 32 -23.53 -16.31 7.38
N GLU A 33 -22.25 -16.03 7.14
CA GLU A 33 -21.48 -15.05 7.93
C GLU A 33 -21.96 -13.62 7.68
N PHE A 34 -22.06 -13.22 6.41
CA PHE A 34 -22.39 -11.85 6.03
C PHE A 34 -23.90 -11.58 5.92
N LYS A 35 -24.74 -12.59 6.23
CA LYS A 35 -26.21 -12.53 6.21
C LYS A 35 -26.75 -11.71 5.04
N LEU A 36 -26.22 -11.98 3.85
CA LEU A 36 -26.41 -11.09 2.72
C LEU A 36 -27.85 -11.09 2.26
N LYS A 37 -28.43 -9.89 2.14
CA LYS A 37 -29.74 -9.67 1.51
C LYS A 37 -29.70 -9.85 -0.02
N ALA A 38 -28.51 -9.91 -0.61
CA ALA A 38 -28.26 -10.03 -2.05
C ALA A 38 -27.47 -11.29 -2.39
N THR A 39 -27.51 -11.70 -3.66
CA THR A 39 -26.83 -12.90 -4.19
C THR A 39 -25.34 -12.92 -3.81
N GLY A 40 -24.92 -13.97 -3.10
CA GLY A 40 -23.53 -14.19 -2.71
C GLY A 40 -22.57 -14.31 -3.92
N PRO A 41 -21.25 -14.36 -3.68
CA PRO A 41 -20.26 -14.47 -4.74
C PRO A 41 -20.51 -15.71 -5.57
N SER A 42 -20.54 -15.54 -6.89
CA SER A 42 -20.66 -16.68 -7.79
C SER A 42 -19.44 -17.58 -7.66
N VAL A 43 -19.60 -18.86 -7.96
CA VAL A 43 -18.49 -19.83 -8.02
C VAL A 43 -17.37 -19.35 -8.95
N SER A 44 -17.73 -18.75 -10.09
CA SER A 44 -16.76 -18.14 -11.02
C SER A 44 -15.98 -16.98 -10.39
N THR A 45 -16.60 -16.18 -9.53
CA THR A 45 -15.92 -15.08 -8.84
C THR A 45 -14.96 -15.60 -7.77
N ILE A 46 -15.35 -16.65 -7.03
CA ILE A 46 -14.47 -17.30 -6.04
C ILE A 46 -13.23 -17.86 -6.74
N ASN A 47 -13.40 -18.62 -7.83
CA ASN A 47 -12.26 -19.17 -8.58
C ASN A 47 -11.34 -18.07 -9.12
N ARG A 48 -11.91 -16.97 -9.64
CA ARG A 48 -11.11 -15.83 -10.12
C ARG A 48 -10.34 -15.13 -9.00
N LEU A 49 -10.89 -15.08 -7.79
CA LEU A 49 -10.21 -14.52 -6.60
C LEU A 49 -9.02 -15.40 -6.19
N ILE A 50 -9.21 -16.72 -6.18
CA ILE A 50 -8.15 -17.68 -5.85
C ILE A 50 -7.03 -17.64 -6.90
N GLN A 51 -7.37 -17.69 -8.18
CA GLN A 51 -6.37 -17.62 -9.26
C GLN A 51 -5.52 -16.34 -9.17
N LYS A 52 -6.15 -15.20 -8.85
CA LYS A 52 -5.44 -13.94 -8.65
C LYS A 52 -4.51 -14.02 -7.44
N PHE A 53 -4.99 -14.59 -6.34
CA PHE A 53 -4.20 -14.77 -5.13
C PHE A 53 -2.99 -15.69 -5.37
N GLU A 54 -3.15 -16.78 -6.11
CA GLU A 54 -2.04 -17.68 -6.49
C GLU A 54 -1.03 -16.99 -7.42
N THR A 55 -1.51 -16.13 -8.33
CA THR A 55 -0.64 -15.43 -9.30
C THR A 55 0.15 -14.30 -8.67
N THR A 56 -0.49 -13.48 -7.82
CA THR A 56 0.08 -12.24 -7.29
C THR A 56 0.50 -12.35 -5.82
N GLY A 57 0.00 -13.35 -5.08
CA GLY A 57 0.17 -13.46 -3.63
C GLY A 57 -0.64 -12.43 -2.83
N SER A 58 -1.50 -11.66 -3.49
CA SER A 58 -2.24 -10.54 -2.87
C SER A 58 -3.73 -10.60 -3.18
N VAL A 59 -4.52 -10.30 -2.14
CA VAL A 59 -5.99 -10.19 -2.24
C VAL A 59 -6.41 -8.80 -2.70
N CYS A 60 -5.59 -7.78 -2.44
CA CYS A 60 -5.91 -6.39 -2.75
C CYS A 60 -5.71 -6.07 -4.25
N ASP A 61 -6.43 -5.06 -4.75
CA ASP A 61 -6.29 -4.57 -6.14
C ASP A 61 -5.18 -3.49 -6.25
N ASP A 62 -4.65 -3.07 -5.11
CA ASP A 62 -3.93 -1.82 -4.90
C ASP A 62 -2.54 -1.82 -5.56
N MET A 63 -2.04 -2.99 -5.94
CA MET A 63 -0.76 -3.17 -6.65
C MET A 63 -0.76 -2.62 -8.09
N PHE A 64 -1.93 -2.40 -8.70
CA PHE A 64 -2.02 -2.00 -10.12
C PHE A 64 -2.25 -0.49 -10.35
N GLY A 65 -2.41 0.32 -9.30
CA GLY A 65 -2.97 1.68 -9.45
C GLY A 65 -2.11 2.86 -9.01
N ASN A 66 -1.11 2.68 -8.14
CA ASN A 66 -0.35 3.81 -7.58
C ASN A 66 1.09 3.41 -7.18
N VAL A 67 1.83 2.75 -8.07
CA VAL A 67 3.30 2.55 -7.88
C VAL A 67 4.11 3.83 -8.09
N GLY A 68 3.44 4.99 -8.21
CA GLY A 68 4.05 6.24 -8.62
C GLY A 68 4.61 6.16 -10.04
N ARG A 69 5.43 7.16 -10.40
CA ARG A 69 6.21 7.10 -11.64
C ARG A 69 7.19 5.94 -11.53
N GLN A 70 7.30 5.10 -12.57
CA GLN A 70 8.37 4.11 -12.66
C GLN A 70 9.71 4.78 -12.34
N LEU A 71 10.43 4.25 -11.35
CA LEU A 71 11.74 4.77 -11.01
C LEU A 71 12.69 4.46 -12.16
N SER A 72 13.33 5.49 -12.69
CA SER A 72 14.45 5.31 -13.62
C SER A 72 15.53 4.50 -12.89
N VAL A 73 15.95 3.38 -13.48
CA VAL A 73 17.05 2.55 -12.97
C VAL A 73 18.22 3.47 -12.66
N LYS A 74 18.64 3.51 -11.39
CA LYS A 74 19.74 4.37 -10.96
C LYS A 74 21.04 3.73 -11.45
N THR A 75 21.55 4.21 -12.59
CA THR A 75 22.89 3.86 -13.06
C THR A 75 23.94 4.47 -12.13
N PRO A 76 25.10 3.81 -11.94
CA PRO A 76 26.16 4.32 -11.06
C PRO A 76 26.61 5.74 -11.43
N GLU A 77 26.69 6.04 -12.72
CA GLU A 77 27.04 7.36 -13.26
C GLU A 77 26.06 8.47 -12.82
N LYS A 78 24.76 8.17 -12.78
CA LYS A 78 23.71 9.12 -12.40
C LYS A 78 23.71 9.34 -10.89
N ILE A 79 24.06 8.31 -10.12
CA ILE A 79 24.28 8.40 -8.67
C ILE A 79 25.49 9.28 -8.39
N GLU A 80 26.61 9.06 -9.08
CA GLU A 80 27.85 9.80 -8.88
C GLU A 80 27.72 11.28 -9.26
N ARG A 81 27.06 11.59 -10.38
CA ARG A 81 26.75 12.98 -10.79
C ARG A 81 25.90 13.70 -9.75
N ASN A 82 24.89 13.03 -9.21
CA ASN A 82 24.05 13.60 -8.15
C ASN A 82 24.83 13.79 -6.85
N ALA A 83 25.72 12.86 -6.49
CA ALA A 83 26.57 12.97 -5.31
C ALA A 83 27.55 14.15 -5.44
N LYS A 84 28.14 14.36 -6.62
CA LYS A 84 28.99 15.52 -6.91
C LYS A 84 28.21 16.83 -6.80
N PHE A 85 27.03 16.90 -7.40
CA PHE A 85 26.14 18.05 -7.29
C PHE A 85 25.77 18.37 -5.83
N LEU A 86 25.42 17.35 -5.04
CA LEU A 86 25.07 17.54 -3.62
C LEU A 86 26.25 18.04 -2.77
N ARG A 87 27.49 17.67 -3.10
CA ARG A 87 28.70 18.19 -2.44
C ARG A 87 28.99 19.64 -2.82
N GLU A 88 28.61 20.06 -4.03
CA GLU A 88 28.86 21.41 -4.56
C GLU A 88 27.75 22.41 -4.21
N VAL A 89 26.56 21.96 -3.79
CA VAL A 89 25.50 22.86 -3.32
C VAL A 89 25.92 23.46 -1.97
N PRO A 90 26.04 24.79 -1.84
CA PRO A 90 26.31 25.42 -0.55
C PRO A 90 25.14 25.19 0.41
N GLU A 91 25.42 24.64 1.59
CA GLU A 91 24.46 24.29 2.67
C GLU A 91 23.51 25.46 3.05
N HIS A 92 23.96 26.69 2.77
CA HIS A 92 23.19 27.92 2.88
C HIS A 92 21.83 27.89 2.16
N ARG A 93 21.68 27.11 1.06
CA ARG A 93 20.42 27.12 0.27
C ARG A 93 19.29 26.37 0.99
N SER A 94 19.61 25.26 1.67
CA SER A 94 18.66 24.51 2.51
C SER A 94 18.28 25.31 3.76
N GLU A 95 19.23 25.98 4.40
CA GLU A 95 18.96 26.86 5.54
C GLU A 95 18.09 28.04 5.15
N LYS A 96 18.32 28.68 3.99
CA LYS A 96 17.44 29.74 3.50
C LYS A 96 16.02 29.27 3.25
N LEU A 97 15.83 28.03 2.78
CA LEU A 97 14.49 27.46 2.62
C LEU A 97 13.87 27.19 3.99
N HIS A 98 14.58 26.53 4.91
CA HIS A 98 14.11 26.26 6.27
C HIS A 98 13.73 27.55 7.02
N ASN A 99 14.61 28.55 7.01
CA ASN A 99 14.38 29.84 7.64
C ASN A 99 13.24 30.59 6.94
N LYS A 100 13.07 30.48 5.62
CA LYS A 100 11.93 31.05 4.89
C LYS A 100 10.62 30.34 5.22
N TRP A 101 10.63 29.05 5.50
CA TRP A 101 9.45 28.31 5.98
C TRP A 101 9.08 28.73 7.41
N GLU A 102 10.05 28.84 8.32
CA GLU A 102 9.84 29.33 9.69
C GLU A 102 9.37 30.80 9.73
N SER A 103 9.96 31.67 8.90
CA SER A 103 9.59 33.09 8.79
C SER A 103 8.19 33.31 8.23
N ASN A 104 7.72 32.40 7.38
CA ASN A 104 6.42 32.54 6.71
C ASN A 104 5.24 32.09 7.57
N GLY A 105 5.46 31.63 8.82
CA GLY A 105 4.50 31.71 9.93
C GLY A 105 3.03 31.45 9.59
N LYS A 106 2.72 30.51 8.70
CA LYS A 106 1.34 30.17 8.32
C LYS A 106 1.03 28.80 8.87
N VAL A 107 0.61 28.81 10.13
CA VAL A 107 -0.38 27.87 10.64
C VAL A 107 -1.57 27.92 9.69
N SER A 108 -1.78 26.86 8.93
CA SER A 108 -3.01 26.57 8.22
C SER A 108 -3.34 25.12 8.48
N ASP A 109 -4.31 24.93 9.36
CA ASP A 109 -4.79 23.70 9.99
C ASP A 109 -5.43 22.71 9.00
N ARG A 110 -4.69 22.21 8.00
CA ARG A 110 -5.19 21.07 7.19
C ARG A 110 -4.16 20.16 6.52
N LEU A 111 -2.87 20.31 6.76
CA LEU A 111 -1.83 19.47 6.13
C LEU A 111 -0.73 19.01 7.11
N SER A 112 -1.11 18.75 8.37
CA SER A 112 -0.21 18.24 9.42
C SER A 112 0.09 16.72 9.33
N TRP A 113 -0.38 16.01 8.30
CA TRP A 113 -0.25 14.54 8.25
C TRP A 113 0.86 13.99 7.34
N LEU A 114 1.50 14.81 6.50
CA LEU A 114 2.48 14.29 5.53
C LEU A 114 3.95 14.53 5.90
N THR A 115 4.24 15.39 6.88
CA THR A 115 5.63 15.62 7.35
C THR A 115 5.96 14.93 8.67
N CYS A 116 4.98 14.34 9.38
CA CYS A 116 5.25 13.71 10.67
C CYS A 116 5.65 12.22 10.62
N SER A 117 5.46 11.50 9.50
CA SER A 117 5.73 10.05 9.49
C SER A 117 7.14 9.63 9.03
N CYS A 118 7.93 10.48 8.38
CA CYS A 118 9.22 10.04 7.81
C CYS A 118 10.45 10.42 8.63
N PHE A 119 10.36 11.28 9.65
CA PHE A 119 11.54 11.76 10.38
C PHE A 119 11.69 11.27 11.82
N ARG A 120 10.77 10.44 12.33
CA ARG A 120 10.86 9.97 13.73
C ARG A 120 10.42 8.53 13.91
N THR A 121 11.28 7.59 13.52
CA THR A 121 11.66 6.37 14.27
C THR A 121 12.33 5.32 13.36
N ARG A 122 13.58 5.58 12.99
CA ARG A 122 14.58 4.49 12.89
C ARG A 122 15.43 4.56 14.14
N PHE A 123 14.91 4.09 15.28
CA PHE A 123 15.73 3.67 16.44
C PHE A 123 14.87 2.91 17.48
N LYS A 124 14.66 1.62 17.24
CA LYS A 124 14.62 0.49 18.21
C LYS A 124 13.81 -0.66 17.62
N PHE A 125 14.51 -1.67 17.08
CA PHE A 125 14.13 -3.08 17.25
C PHE A 125 15.31 -3.99 16.89
N ILE A 126 16.25 -4.06 17.84
CA ILE A 126 17.26 -5.09 18.14
C ILE A 126 17.41 -4.88 19.66
N SER A 127 17.14 -5.77 20.61
CA SER A 127 16.92 -7.21 20.72
C SER A 127 15.95 -7.47 21.90
N ASP A 128 15.62 -8.74 22.12
CA ASP A 128 15.13 -9.41 23.36
C ASP A 128 14.75 -8.54 24.58
#